data_AF-A0A9E1X655-F1
#
_entry.id   AF-A0A9E1X655-F1
#
_cell.length_a   1.000
_cell.length_b   1.000
_cell.length_c   1.000
_cell.angle_alpha   90.00
_cell.angle_beta   90.00
_cell.angle_gamma   90.00
#
_symmetry.space_group_name_H-M   'P 1'
#
loop_
_entity.id
_entity.type
_entity.pdbx_description
1 polymer ?
#
loop_
_entity_poly.entity_id
_entity_poly.type
_entity_poly.pdbx_seq_one_letter_code
_entity_poly.pdbx_strand_id
1 'polypeptide(L)'
;TVSSTTIEGKSGSIVHVVAEDFWQYQKAPEGWPTVAMATCHYTIMMAAGEQSPLSINGICESVDPDGDASVWTAAIDTSTGIGTGSLASGTGKYKGVKALPTFQTTFQIDATHSVYEFKW
;
A
#
# COMPACT_ATOMS: atom_id res chain seq x y z
N THR A 1 -14.97 -7.65 -1.45
CA THR A 1 -14.75 -8.82 -2.34
C THR A 1 -13.30 -8.84 -2.73
N VAL A 2 -12.57 -9.92 -2.47
CA VAL A 2 -11.19 -10.06 -2.97
C VAL A 2 -11.27 -10.21 -4.49
N SER A 3 -10.95 -9.17 -5.25
CA SER A 3 -10.70 -9.33 -6.68
C SER A 3 -9.21 -9.54 -6.85
N SER A 4 -8.85 -10.72 -7.36
CA SER A 4 -7.52 -10.94 -7.93
C SER A 4 -7.65 -11.31 -9.38
N THR A 5 -6.76 -10.77 -10.20
CA THR A 5 -6.66 -11.14 -11.62
C THR A 5 -5.21 -11.50 -11.91
N THR A 6 -5.01 -12.60 -12.62
CA THR A 6 -3.67 -13.06 -12.99
C THR A 6 -3.49 -12.94 -14.49
N ILE A 7 -2.36 -12.34 -14.89
CA ILE A 7 -1.88 -12.32 -16.27
C ILE A 7 -0.75 -13.34 -16.36
N GLU A 8 -0.96 -14.38 -17.16
CA GLU A 8 0.03 -15.44 -17.37
C GLU A 8 1.04 -15.07 -18.46
N GLY A 9 2.31 -15.33 -18.19
CA GLY A 9 3.42 -15.24 -19.14
C GLY A 9 4.22 -16.55 -19.17
N LYS A 10 5.11 -16.69 -20.16
CA LYS A 10 5.95 -17.90 -20.28
C LYS A 10 6.98 -18.02 -19.16
N SER A 11 7.51 -16.90 -18.67
CA SER A 11 8.59 -16.84 -17.68
C SER A 11 8.12 -16.42 -16.29
N GLY A 12 6.82 -16.23 -16.10
CA GLY A 12 6.25 -15.69 -14.87
C GLY A 12 4.84 -15.19 -15.04
N SER A 13 4.27 -14.64 -13.98
CA SER A 13 2.92 -14.10 -13.96
C SER A 13 2.84 -12.77 -13.22
N ILE A 14 1.79 -12.01 -13.49
CA ILE A 14 1.45 -10.79 -12.78
C ILE A 14 0.11 -11.01 -12.08
N VAL A 15 0.08 -10.84 -10.77
CA VAL A 15 -1.14 -10.92 -9.96
C VAL A 15 -1.52 -9.50 -9.53
N HIS A 16 -2.72 -9.07 -9.90
CA HIS A 16 -3.33 -7.87 -9.33
C HIS A 16 -4.18 -8.23 -8.12
N VAL A 17 -4.08 -7.45 -7.06
CA VAL A 17 -4.86 -7.61 -5.83
C VAL A 17 -5.43 -6.26 -5.43
N VAL A 18 -6.70 -6.22 -5.03
CA VAL A 18 -7.30 -5.07 -4.34
C VAL A 18 -7.47 -5.40 -2.86
N ALA A 19 -6.91 -4.56 -2.00
CA ALA A 19 -6.98 -4.68 -0.54
C ALA A 19 -7.50 -3.40 0.10
N GLU A 20 -8.10 -3.51 1.28
CA GLU A 20 -8.56 -2.39 2.11
C GLU A 20 -7.73 -2.38 3.39
N ASP A 21 -6.78 -1.45 3.44
CA ASP A 21 -5.70 -1.45 4.41
C ASP A 21 -5.86 -0.33 5.43
N PHE A 22 -5.54 -0.61 6.69
CA PHE A 22 -5.48 0.38 7.76
C PHE A 22 -4.04 0.85 7.94
N TRP A 23 -3.85 2.16 7.93
CA TRP A 23 -2.54 2.79 8.10
C TRP A 23 -2.47 3.48 9.43
N GLN A 24 -1.65 2.96 10.34
CA GLN A 24 -1.36 3.56 11.63
C GLN A 24 -0.10 4.40 11.52
N TYR A 25 -0.22 5.71 11.70
CA TYR A 25 0.91 6.62 11.64
C TYR A 25 1.50 6.78 13.05
N GLN A 26 2.70 6.24 13.29
CA GLN A 26 3.33 6.30 14.62
C GLN A 26 3.55 7.74 15.09
N LYS A 27 3.94 8.61 14.15
CA LYS A 27 4.11 10.05 14.34
C LYS A 27 3.50 10.78 13.15
N ALA A 28 2.17 10.84 13.13
CA ALA A 28 1.43 11.55 12.08
C ALA A 28 1.93 13.00 11.96
N PRO A 29 2.12 13.52 10.73
CA PRO A 29 2.32 14.95 10.51
C PRO A 29 1.19 15.78 11.13
N GLU A 30 1.46 17.05 11.43
CA GLU A 30 0.45 17.93 12.01
C GLU A 30 -0.81 18.02 11.12
N GLY A 31 -1.98 17.86 11.75
CA GLY A 31 -3.29 17.87 11.06
C GLY A 31 -3.68 16.56 10.37
N TRP A 32 -2.78 15.57 10.28
CA TRP A 32 -3.10 14.27 9.71
C TRP A 32 -3.80 13.39 10.75
N PRO A 33 -4.68 12.46 10.33
CA PRO A 33 -5.28 11.50 11.24
C PRO A 33 -4.20 10.55 11.79
N THR A 34 -4.42 9.97 12.97
CA THR A 34 -3.52 8.93 13.51
C THR A 34 -3.69 7.59 12.80
N VAL A 35 -4.88 7.35 12.25
CA VAL A 35 -5.22 6.17 11.46
C VAL A 35 -5.96 6.59 10.20
N ALA A 36 -5.55 6.08 9.05
CA ALA A 36 -6.26 6.21 7.79
C ALA A 36 -6.67 4.83 7.27
N MET A 37 -7.70 4.78 6.43
CA MET A 37 -8.06 3.60 5.66
C MET A 37 -7.79 3.90 4.19
N ALA A 38 -7.24 2.93 3.47
CA ALA A 38 -6.92 3.08 2.06
C ALA A 38 -7.32 1.85 1.27
N THR A 39 -7.81 2.05 0.06
CA THR A 39 -7.94 0.98 -0.93
C THR A 39 -6.66 0.93 -1.75
N CYS A 40 -5.98 -0.21 -1.73
CA CYS A 40 -4.72 -0.42 -2.41
C CYS A 40 -4.86 -1.42 -3.57
N HIS A 41 -4.36 -1.02 -4.73
CA HIS A 41 -4.26 -1.81 -5.95
C HIS A 41 -2.83 -2.29 -6.12
N TYR A 42 -2.54 -3.51 -5.67
CA TYR A 42 -1.23 -4.11 -5.76
C TYR A 42 -1.04 -4.86 -7.09
N THR A 43 0.19 -4.81 -7.60
CA THR A 43 0.72 -5.58 -8.72
C THR A 43 1.90 -6.39 -8.20
N ILE A 44 1.77 -7.71 -8.27
CA ILE A 44 2.74 -8.68 -7.76
C ILE A 44 3.32 -9.44 -8.94
N MET A 45 4.64 -9.41 -9.10
CA MET A 45 5.33 -10.15 -10.15
C MET A 45 5.91 -11.44 -9.58
N MET A 46 5.59 -12.56 -10.24
CA MET A 46 6.09 -13.89 -9.89
C MET A 46 6.96 -14.43 -11.02
N ALA A 47 8.15 -14.93 -10.73
CA ALA A 47 8.94 -15.71 -11.68
C ALA A 47 8.43 -17.16 -11.74
N ALA A 48 8.45 -17.77 -12.92
CA ALA A 48 8.05 -19.16 -13.08
C ALA A 48 8.94 -20.09 -12.24
N GLY A 49 8.32 -20.92 -11.40
CA GLY A 49 9.02 -21.85 -10.52
C GLY A 49 9.47 -21.26 -9.18
N GLU A 50 9.35 -19.95 -8.98
CA GLU A 50 9.67 -19.29 -7.71
C GLU A 50 8.46 -19.20 -6.79
N GLN A 51 8.68 -19.35 -5.48
CA GLN A 51 7.64 -19.19 -4.47
C GLN A 51 7.53 -17.76 -3.95
N SER A 52 8.63 -16.99 -4.02
CA SER A 52 8.66 -15.61 -3.55
C SER A 52 8.41 -14.63 -4.69
N PRO A 53 7.69 -13.52 -4.46
CA PRO A 53 7.54 -12.48 -5.46
C PRO A 53 8.87 -11.82 -5.82
N LEU A 54 9.04 -11.49 -7.10
CA LEU A 54 10.13 -10.65 -7.58
C LEU A 54 9.94 -9.20 -7.16
N SER A 55 8.70 -8.72 -7.17
CA SER A 55 8.35 -7.36 -6.78
C SER A 55 6.89 -7.27 -6.36
N ILE A 56 6.60 -6.39 -5.41
CA ILE A 56 5.24 -6.00 -5.05
C ILE A 56 5.19 -4.46 -5.09
N ASN A 57 4.31 -3.91 -5.91
CA ASN A 57 4.10 -2.47 -6.04
C ASN A 57 2.61 -2.16 -5.94
N GLY A 58 2.23 -0.97 -5.51
CA GLY A 58 0.82 -0.60 -5.39
C GLY A 58 0.53 0.87 -5.62
N ILE A 59 -0.71 1.15 -6.01
CA ILE A 59 -1.33 2.47 -5.92
C ILE A 59 -2.40 2.40 -4.85
N CYS A 60 -2.33 3.31 -3.88
CA CYS A 60 -3.27 3.34 -2.76
C CYS A 60 -4.00 4.66 -2.69
N GLU A 61 -5.28 4.60 -2.41
CA GLU A 61 -6.22 5.71 -2.44
C GLU A 61 -6.90 5.82 -1.07
N SER A 62 -6.97 7.02 -0.52
CA SER A 62 -7.66 7.25 0.75
C SER A 62 -8.40 8.58 0.76
N VAL A 63 -9.45 8.63 1.57
CA VAL A 63 -10.18 9.84 1.94
C VAL A 63 -10.29 9.84 3.46
N ASP A 64 -9.76 10.87 4.10
CA ASP A 64 -9.78 10.95 5.57
C ASP A 64 -11.13 11.49 6.10
N PRO A 65 -11.37 11.46 7.43
CA PRO A 65 -12.63 11.94 8.01
C PRO A 65 -12.97 13.42 7.75
N ASP A 66 -11.98 14.25 7.41
CA ASP A 66 -12.20 15.66 7.03
C ASP A 66 -12.58 15.81 5.54
N GLY A 67 -12.58 14.70 4.79
CA GLY A 67 -12.87 14.66 3.36
C GLY A 67 -11.65 14.95 2.47
N ASP A 68 -10.45 15.00 3.05
CA ASP A 68 -9.23 15.21 2.28
C ASP A 68 -8.76 13.89 1.65
N ALA A 69 -8.55 13.91 0.34
CA ALA A 69 -8.14 12.76 -0.45
C ALA A 69 -6.62 12.70 -0.64
N SER A 70 -6.08 11.49 -0.72
CA SER A 70 -4.67 11.26 -1.04
C SER A 70 -4.46 10.00 -1.89
N VAL A 71 -3.47 10.06 -2.77
CA VAL A 71 -3.02 8.96 -3.62
C VAL A 71 -1.55 8.70 -3.35
N TRP A 72 -1.19 7.43 -3.15
CA TRP A 72 0.13 6.98 -2.78
C TRP A 72 0.64 5.92 -3.73
N THR A 73 1.95 5.90 -3.95
CA THR A 73 2.65 4.75 -4.53
C THR A 73 3.29 3.93 -3.41
N ALA A 74 3.21 2.61 -3.50
CA ALA A 74 3.84 1.67 -2.60
C ALA A 74 4.83 0.77 -3.36
N ALA A 75 5.97 0.49 -2.75
CA ALA A 75 6.91 -0.54 -3.20
C ALA A 75 7.36 -1.34 -1.99
N ILE A 76 7.27 -2.67 -2.04
CA ILE A 76 7.64 -3.55 -0.93
C ILE A 76 8.86 -4.37 -1.30
N ASP A 77 9.86 -4.31 -0.43
CA ASP A 77 11.02 -5.19 -0.49
C ASP A 77 10.59 -6.61 -0.13
N THR A 78 10.65 -7.51 -1.10
CA THR A 78 10.17 -8.89 -0.95
C THR A 78 11.09 -9.74 -0.08
N SER A 79 12.31 -9.27 0.21
CA SER A 79 13.26 -9.97 1.10
C SER A 79 13.04 -9.62 2.58
N THR A 80 12.52 -8.42 2.87
CA THR A 80 12.32 -7.92 4.24
C THR A 80 10.86 -7.75 4.63
N GLY A 81 9.96 -7.63 3.64
CA GLY A 81 8.56 -7.27 3.82
C GLY A 81 8.34 -5.80 4.20
N ILE A 82 9.39 -4.98 4.20
CA ILE A 82 9.29 -3.54 4.50
C ILE A 82 8.91 -2.81 3.22
N GLY A 83 7.87 -2.00 3.31
CA GLY A 83 7.41 -1.12 2.24
C GLY A 83 7.93 0.31 2.35
N THR A 84 8.05 0.97 1.20
CA THR A 84 8.20 2.42 1.10
C THR A 84 6.94 2.99 0.46
N GLY A 85 6.33 3.96 1.14
CA GLY A 85 5.24 4.75 0.60
C GLY A 85 5.77 6.06 0.01
N SER A 86 5.10 6.59 -1.00
CA SER A 86 5.32 7.96 -1.47
C SER A 86 3.99 8.61 -1.79
N LEU A 87 3.72 9.77 -1.19
CA LEU A 87 2.54 10.56 -1.51
C LEU A 87 2.69 11.11 -2.94
N ALA A 88 1.85 10.63 -3.84
CA ALA A 88 1.87 11.02 -5.25
C ALA A 88 1.06 12.29 -5.50
N SER A 89 -0.12 12.39 -4.86
CA SER A 89 -0.96 13.60 -4.92
C SER A 89 -1.96 13.63 -3.77
N GLY A 90 -2.54 14.80 -3.50
CA GLY A 90 -3.57 14.94 -2.49
C GLY A 90 -4.26 16.29 -2.48
N THR A 91 -5.38 16.37 -1.77
CA THR A 91 -6.18 17.58 -1.54
C THR A 91 -6.05 18.04 -0.09
N GLY A 92 -6.56 19.24 0.21
CA GLY A 92 -6.52 19.85 1.55
C GLY A 92 -5.16 19.74 2.21
N LYS A 93 -5.09 19.08 3.38
CA LYS A 93 -3.84 18.93 4.16
C LYS A 93 -2.74 18.14 3.45
N TYR A 94 -3.07 17.33 2.44
CA TYR A 94 -2.11 16.54 1.65
C TYR A 94 -1.58 17.32 0.43
N LYS A 95 -2.18 18.47 0.09
CA LYS A 95 -1.86 19.20 -1.15
C LYS A 95 -0.42 19.72 -1.14
N GLY A 96 0.37 19.24 -2.11
CA GLY A 96 1.77 19.67 -2.29
C GLY A 96 2.74 19.15 -1.23
N VAL A 97 2.29 18.24 -0.36
CA VAL A 97 3.15 17.59 0.63
C VAL A 97 4.07 16.58 -0.05
N LYS A 98 5.33 16.54 0.38
CA LYS A 98 6.28 15.47 0.02
C LYS A 98 6.40 14.54 1.20
N ALA A 99 6.01 13.29 1.00
CA ALA A 99 5.83 12.33 2.06
C ALA A 99 6.41 10.98 1.59
N LEU A 100 7.45 10.48 2.25
CA LEU A 100 8.20 9.26 1.92
C LEU A 100 8.39 8.34 3.15
N PRO A 101 7.32 7.80 3.75
CA PRO A 101 7.43 6.93 4.92
C PRO A 101 7.87 5.51 4.54
N THR A 102 8.35 4.76 5.53
CA THR A 102 8.37 3.30 5.47
C THR A 102 7.12 2.74 6.12
N PHE A 103 6.71 1.53 5.73
CA PHE A 103 5.60 0.83 6.36
C PHE A 103 5.87 -0.67 6.47
N GLN A 104 5.24 -1.32 7.44
CA GLN A 104 5.28 -2.77 7.58
C GLN A 104 3.95 -3.28 8.13
N THR A 105 3.50 -4.44 7.66
CA THR A 105 2.35 -5.12 8.23
C THR A 105 2.62 -5.47 9.69
N THR A 106 1.77 -5.03 10.60
CA THR A 106 1.82 -5.42 12.02
C THR A 106 0.79 -6.49 12.34
N PHE A 107 -0.34 -6.49 11.62
CA PHE A 107 -1.42 -7.44 11.83
C PHE A 107 -2.17 -7.70 10.52
N GLN A 108 -2.51 -8.96 10.28
CA GLN A 108 -3.38 -9.38 9.18
C GLN A 108 -4.75 -9.73 9.78
N ILE A 109 -5.78 -8.95 9.45
CA ILE A 109 -7.14 -9.14 9.97
C ILE A 109 -7.81 -10.29 9.21
N ASP A 110 -7.75 -10.23 7.89
CA ASP A 110 -8.22 -11.28 6.97
C ASP A 110 -7.46 -11.20 5.63
N ALA A 111 -7.96 -11.88 4.59
CA ALA A 111 -7.31 -11.95 3.29
C ALA A 111 -7.21 -10.60 2.53
N THR A 112 -7.97 -9.58 2.93
CA THR A 112 -8.01 -8.26 2.27
C THR A 112 -7.79 -7.09 3.20
N HIS A 113 -7.78 -7.32 4.51
CA HIS A 113 -7.61 -6.26 5.49
C HIS A 113 -6.34 -6.46 6.30
N SER A 114 -5.42 -5.52 6.15
CA SER A 114 -4.15 -5.48 6.89
C SER A 114 -4.06 -4.22 7.73
N VAL A 115 -3.34 -4.29 8.84
CA VAL A 115 -2.87 -3.11 9.57
C VAL A 115 -1.39 -2.92 9.25
N TYR A 116 -1.05 -1.74 8.77
CA TYR A 116 0.31 -1.30 8.52
C TYR A 116 0.69 -0.22 9.51
N GLU A 117 1.90 -0.33 10.06
CA GLU A 117 2.51 0.75 10.82
C GLU A 117 3.42 1.56 9.89
N PHE A 118 3.17 2.86 9.80
CA PHE A 118 3.96 3.81 9.01
C PHE A 118 4.92 4.61 9.90
N LYS A 119 6.15 4.77 9.42
CA LYS A 119 7.25 5.44 10.12
C LYS A 119 7.95 6.47 9.23
N TRP A 120 8.38 7.56 9.86
CA TRP A 120 9.08 8.71 9.29
C TRP A 120 10.50 8.81 9.81
#